data_AF-A3XG71-F1
#
_entry.id   AF-A3XG71-F1
#
_cell.length_a   1.000
_cell.length_b   1.000
_cell.length_c   1.000
_cell.angle_alpha   90.00
_cell.angle_beta   90.00
_cell.angle_gamma   90.00
#
_symmetry.space_group_name_H-M   'P 1'
#
loop_
_entity.id
_entity.type
_entity.pdbx_description
1 polymer ?
#
loop_
_entity_poly.entity_id
_entity_poly.type
_entity_poly.pdbx_seq_one_letter_code
_entity_poly.pdbx_strand_id
1 'polypeptide(L)'
;MKIVQTTIITILLLFLTIFLAGGGHGTYIPAKLIYPFTMLIAEFKNEIGIVGILIAIIQIPTYALILNNKPNWKYYLLGIHCIAVIIGLYIGLATKNWTLS
;
A
#
# COMPACT_ATOMS: atom_id res chain seq x y z
N MET A 1 21.14 0.21 13.62
CA MET A 1 20.63 1.51 13.14
C MET A 1 19.36 1.44 12.29
N LYS A 2 19.00 0.31 11.66
CA LYS A 2 17.94 0.29 10.61
C LYS A 2 16.49 0.24 11.12
N ILE A 3 16.19 -0.50 12.19
CA ILE A 3 14.79 -0.78 12.61
C ILE A 3 14.04 0.45 13.12
N VAL A 4 14.63 1.24 14.02
CA VAL A 4 13.98 2.44 14.58
C VAL A 4 13.66 3.46 13.48
N GLN A 5 14.59 3.67 12.54
CA GLN A 5 14.39 4.55 11.39
C GLN A 5 13.27 4.04 10.48
N THR A 6 13.21 2.74 10.18
CA THR A 6 12.13 2.15 9.39
C THR A 6 10.78 2.33 10.05
N THR A 7 10.69 2.14 11.38
CA THR A 7 9.42 2.34 12.12
C THR A 7 8.94 3.79 12.04
N ILE A 8 9.84 4.77 12.24
CA ILE A 8 9.51 6.19 12.14
C ILE A 8 9.03 6.54 10.72
N ILE A 9 9.75 6.08 9.70
CA ILE A 9 9.37 6.28 8.29
C ILE A 9 8.00 5.64 7.99
N THR A 10 7.74 4.45 8.52
CA THR A 10 6.45 3.76 8.36
C THR A 10 5.29 4.60 8.90
N ILE A 11 5.43 5.14 10.11
CA ILE A 11 4.41 6.00 10.74
C ILE A 11 4.18 7.27 9.91
N LEU A 12 5.26 7.93 9.49
CA LEU A 12 5.16 9.14 8.66
C LEU A 12 4.49 8.88 7.30
N LEU A 13 4.85 7.78 6.64
CA LEU A 13 4.23 7.37 5.37
C LEU A 13 2.74 7.04 5.56
N LEU A 14 2.36 6.40 6.66
CA LEU A 14 0.95 6.17 7.01
C LEU A 14 0.18 7.49 7.13
N PHE A 15 0.67 8.43 7.92
CA PHE A 15 0.02 9.75 8.07
C PHE A 15 -0.05 10.53 6.75
N LEU A 16 1.04 10.56 5.99
CA LEU A 16 1.07 11.21 4.68
C LEU A 16 0.05 10.58 3.72
N THR A 17 -0.04 9.25 3.72
CA THR A 17 -1.00 8.52 2.90
C THR A 17 -2.44 8.88 3.27
N ILE A 18 -2.76 8.91 4.56
CA ILE A 18 -4.10 9.28 5.05
C ILE A 18 -4.42 10.74 4.69
N PHE A 19 -3.46 11.65 4.86
CA PHE A 19 -3.62 13.06 4.51
C PHE A 19 -3.91 13.24 3.02
N LEU A 20 -3.12 12.60 2.14
CA LEU A 20 -3.29 12.71 0.69
C LEU A 20 -4.49 11.92 0.14
N ALA A 21 -4.98 10.92 0.88
CA ALA A 21 -6.19 10.20 0.53
C ALA A 21 -7.45 11.09 0.57
N GLY A 22 -7.37 12.27 1.22
CA GLY A 22 -8.41 13.29 1.15
C GLY A 22 -9.75 12.79 1.66
N GLY A 23 -9.83 12.50 2.97
CA GLY A 23 -11.09 12.37 3.73
C GLY A 23 -12.16 11.37 3.24
N GLY A 24 -11.87 10.49 2.27
CA GLY A 24 -12.85 9.57 1.70
C GLY A 24 -13.21 9.79 0.23
N HIS A 25 -12.72 10.86 -0.41
CA HIS A 25 -13.11 11.25 -1.78
C HIS A 25 -11.96 11.33 -2.79
N GLY A 26 -10.71 11.11 -2.35
CA GLY A 26 -9.54 11.08 -3.23
C GLY A 26 -9.42 9.79 -4.04
N THR A 27 -8.57 9.80 -5.06
CA THR A 27 -8.26 8.61 -5.88
C THR A 27 -7.36 7.58 -5.19
N TYR A 28 -7.01 7.82 -3.92
CA TYR A 28 -6.11 7.01 -3.10
C TYR A 28 -4.77 6.67 -3.80
N ILE A 29 -4.35 7.44 -4.81
CA ILE A 29 -3.14 7.14 -5.60
C ILE A 29 -1.91 7.00 -4.69
N PRO A 30 -1.66 7.90 -3.72
CA PRO A 30 -0.53 7.73 -2.79
C PRO A 30 -0.64 6.46 -1.94
N ALA A 31 -1.85 6.08 -1.54
CA ALA A 31 -2.08 4.84 -0.79
C ALA A 31 -1.81 3.60 -1.65
N LYS A 32 -2.19 3.64 -2.93
CA LYS A 32 -1.93 2.55 -3.88
C LYS A 32 -0.44 2.40 -4.15
N LEU A 33 0.29 3.50 -4.22
CA LEU A 33 1.75 3.49 -4.42
C LEU A 33 2.50 2.97 -3.19
N ILE A 34 2.09 3.35 -1.99
CA ILE A 34 2.84 3.03 -0.76
C ILE A 34 2.36 1.70 -0.15
N TYR A 35 1.06 1.44 -0.14
CA TYR A 35 0.41 0.28 0.49
C TYR A 35 -0.47 -0.49 -0.51
N PRO A 36 0.10 -1.02 -1.61
CA PRO A 36 -0.68 -1.62 -2.68
C PRO A 36 -1.50 -2.83 -2.21
N PHE A 37 -0.99 -3.64 -1.28
CA PHE A 37 -1.73 -4.82 -0.80
C PHE A 37 -2.96 -4.45 0.03
N THR A 38 -2.83 -3.45 0.89
CA THR A 38 -3.98 -2.89 1.62
C THR A 38 -5.01 -2.35 0.66
N MET A 39 -4.58 -1.63 -0.37
CA MET A 39 -5.49 -1.05 -1.35
C MET A 39 -6.17 -2.11 -2.21
N LEU A 40 -5.49 -3.18 -2.61
CA LEU A 40 -6.11 -4.30 -3.32
C LEU A 40 -7.25 -4.89 -2.50
N ILE A 41 -7.00 -5.18 -1.21
CA ILE A 41 -8.03 -5.74 -0.32
C ILE A 41 -9.17 -4.74 -0.12
N ALA A 42 -8.85 -3.46 0.02
CA ALA A 42 -9.86 -2.42 0.19
C ALA A 42 -10.75 -2.27 -1.04
N GLU A 43 -10.20 -2.39 -2.24
CA GLU A 43 -10.97 -2.35 -3.49
C GLU A 43 -11.87 -3.57 -3.65
N PHE A 44 -11.40 -4.77 -3.30
CA PHE A 44 -12.25 -5.96 -3.31
C PHE A 44 -13.41 -5.89 -2.31
N LYS A 45 -13.20 -5.21 -1.17
CA LYS A 45 -14.21 -5.06 -0.12
C LYS A 45 -15.00 -3.76 -0.19
N ASN A 46 -14.65 -2.87 -1.12
CA ASN A 46 -15.13 -1.48 -1.19
C ASN A 46 -14.96 -0.67 0.11
N GLU A 47 -14.05 -1.08 1.00
CA GLU A 47 -13.79 -0.39 2.27
C GLU A 47 -12.37 -0.66 2.78
N ILE A 48 -11.78 0.32 3.47
CA ILE A 48 -10.54 0.10 4.23
C ILE A 48 -10.92 -0.45 5.61
N GLY A 49 -11.15 -1.76 5.68
CA GLY A 49 -11.46 -2.44 6.93
C GLY A 49 -10.24 -2.71 7.82
N ILE A 50 -10.48 -3.23 9.02
CA ILE A 50 -9.45 -3.57 10.02
C ILE A 50 -8.32 -4.44 9.44
N VAL A 51 -8.67 -5.38 8.55
CA VAL A 51 -7.71 -6.27 7.88
C VAL A 51 -6.74 -5.48 7.00
N GLY A 52 -7.24 -4.50 6.25
CA GLY A 52 -6.40 -3.65 5.40
C GLY A 52 -5.44 -2.80 6.23
N ILE A 53 -5.89 -2.28 7.37
CA ILE A 53 -5.06 -1.50 8.30
C ILE A 53 -3.94 -2.36 8.89
N LEU A 54 -4.25 -3.57 9.36
CA LEU A 54 -3.25 -4.50 9.88
C LEU A 54 -2.19 -4.82 8.82
N ILE A 55 -2.61 -5.02 7.57
CA ILE A 55 -1.68 -5.27 6.46
C ILE A 55 -0.80 -4.06 6.18
N ALA A 56 -1.34 -2.84 6.23
CA ALA A 56 -0.57 -1.62 6.02
C ALA A 56 0.54 -1.47 7.07
N ILE A 57 0.21 -1.75 8.33
CA ILE A 57 1.15 -1.68 9.46
C ILE A 57 2.29 -2.69 9.28
N ILE A 58 1.99 -3.93 8.87
CA ILE A 58 3.03 -4.97 8.76
C ILE A 58 3.81 -4.91 7.43
N GLN A 59 3.27 -4.30 6.38
CA GLN A 59 3.87 -4.35 5.03
C GLN A 59 5.31 -3.86 5.00
N ILE A 60 5.57 -2.65 5.52
CA ILE A 60 6.92 -2.04 5.50
C ILE A 60 7.88 -2.79 6.46
N PRO A 61 7.50 -3.14 7.70
CA PRO A 61 8.30 -4.01 8.56
C PRO A 61 8.66 -5.35 7.90
N THR A 62 7.71 -6.01 7.24
CA THR A 62 7.95 -7.26 6.51
C THR A 62 8.95 -7.05 5.39
N TYR A 63 8.85 -5.97 4.62
CA TYR A 63 9.84 -5.66 3.58
C TYR A 63 11.24 -5.47 4.17
N ALA A 64 11.35 -4.70 5.25
CA ALA A 64 12.62 -4.48 5.93
C ALA A 64 13.22 -5.77 6.49
N LEU A 65 12.41 -6.65 7.08
CA LEU A 65 12.86 -7.96 7.57
C LEU A 65 13.36 -8.86 6.43
N ILE A 66 12.62 -8.94 5.31
CA ILE A 66 13.03 -9.72 4.14
C ILE A 66 14.36 -9.20 3.59
N LEU A 67 14.51 -7.88 3.43
CA LEU A 67 15.72 -7.30 2.87
C LEU A 67 16.93 -7.32 3.80
N ASN A 68 16.72 -7.31 5.12
CA ASN A 68 17.81 -7.51 6.08
C ASN A 68 18.33 -8.95 6.04
N ASN A 69 17.45 -9.94 5.90
CA ASN A 69 17.84 -11.35 5.87
C ASN A 69 18.34 -11.79 4.48
N LYS A 70 17.76 -11.24 3.41
CA LYS A 70 18.05 -11.60 2.02
C LYS A 70 18.12 -10.33 1.14
N PRO A 71 19.21 -9.57 1.17
CA PRO A 71 19.32 -8.29 0.45
C PRO A 71 19.18 -8.42 -1.07
N ASN A 72 19.58 -9.57 -1.63
CA ASN A 72 19.44 -9.87 -3.06
C ASN A 72 17.97 -10.01 -3.50
N TRP A 73 17.03 -10.14 -2.56
CA TRP A 73 15.59 -10.24 -2.86
C TRP A 73 14.93 -8.90 -3.18
N LYS A 74 15.68 -7.79 -3.12
CA LYS A 74 15.17 -6.45 -3.46
C LYS A 74 14.46 -6.37 -4.80
N TYR A 75 14.93 -7.07 -5.82
CA TYR A 75 14.32 -7.06 -7.14
C TYR A 75 13.00 -7.82 -7.19
N TYR A 76 12.91 -8.98 -6.53
CA TYR A 76 11.66 -9.74 -6.41
C TYR A 76 10.62 -8.95 -5.61
N LEU A 77 11.04 -8.37 -4.49
CA LEU A 77 10.15 -7.59 -3.62
C LEU A 77 9.63 -6.33 -4.33
N LEU A 78 10.52 -5.61 -5.03
CA LEU A 78 10.13 -4.48 -5.88
C LEU A 78 9.19 -4.92 -7.01
N GLY A 79 9.48 -6.03 -7.69
CA GLY A 79 8.64 -6.57 -8.75
C GLY A 79 7.22 -6.88 -8.25
N ILE A 80 7.10 -7.62 -7.14
CA ILE A 80 5.80 -7.94 -6.54
C ILE A 80 5.05 -6.67 -6.12
N HIS A 81 5.75 -5.71 -5.51
CA HIS A 81 5.16 -4.44 -5.11
C HIS A 81 4.65 -3.64 -6.32
N CYS A 82 5.46 -3.49 -7.37
CA CYS A 82 5.05 -2.83 -8.61
C CYS A 82 3.86 -3.52 -9.29
N ILE A 83 3.84 -4.85 -9.32
CA ILE A 83 2.69 -5.61 -9.85
C ILE A 83 1.44 -5.27 -9.05
N ALA A 84 1.52 -5.29 -7.71
CA ALA A 84 0.38 -4.97 -6.85
C ALA A 84 -0.10 -3.51 -7.04
N VAL A 85 0.81 -2.56 -7.21
CA VAL A 85 0.49 -1.16 -7.55
C VAL A 85 -0.27 -1.08 -8.88
N ILE A 86 0.24 -1.74 -9.93
CA ILE A 86 -0.39 -1.72 -11.26
C ILE A 86 -1.80 -2.31 -11.20
N ILE A 87 -1.97 -3.44 -10.51
CA ILE A 87 -3.28 -4.06 -10.35
C ILE A 87 -4.23 -3.11 -9.59
N GLY A 88 -3.81 -2.52 -8.47
CA GLY A 88 -4.65 -1.58 -7.72
C GLY A 88 -4.98 -0.30 -8.48
N LEU A 89 -4.09 0.19 -9.34
CA LEU A 89 -4.40 1.30 -10.23
C LEU A 89 -5.43 0.91 -11.29
N TYR A 90 -5.26 -0.27 -11.90
CA TYR A 90 -6.18 -0.78 -12.92
C TYR A 90 -7.59 -1.06 -12.38
N ILE A 91 -7.70 -1.71 -11.22
CA ILE A 91 -9.00 -2.01 -10.60
C ILE A 91 -9.75 -0.72 -10.26
N GLY A 92 -9.08 0.26 -9.63
CA GLY A 92 -9.72 1.54 -9.33
C GLY A 92 -10.12 2.39 -10.54
N LEU A 93 -9.47 2.19 -11.71
CA LEU A 93 -9.92 2.76 -12.99
C LEU A 93 -11.17 2.02 -13.49
N ALA A 94 -11.17 0.69 -13.42
CA ALA A 94 -12.31 -0.11 -13.84
C ALA A 94 -13.57 0.21 -13.03
N THR A 95 -13.50 0.25 -11.70
CA THR A 95 -14.68 0.49 -10.84
C THR A 95 -15.32 1.86 -11.07
N LYS A 96 -14.53 2.91 -11.36
CA LYS A 96 -15.07 4.24 -11.70
C LYS A 96 -15.84 4.27 -13.02
N ASN A 97 -15.47 3.45 -13.99
CA ASN A 97 -16.13 3.42 -15.30
C ASN A 97 -17.53 2.79 -15.25
N TRP A 98 -17.78 1.85 -14.32
CA TRP A 98 -19.11 1.25 -14.13
C TRP A 98 -20.10 2.14 -13.38
N THR A 99 -19.62 3.10 -12.58
CA THR A 99 -20.49 4.03 -11.83
C THR A 99 -20.95 5.24 -12.65
N LEU A 100 -20.41 5.42 -13.86
CA LEU A 100 -20.72 6.53 -14.76
C LEU A 100 -21.50 6.10 -16.01
N SER A 101 -21.90 4.82 -16.10
CA SER A 101 -22.77 4.24 -17.14
C SER A 101 -24.14 3.91 -16.59
#